data_AF-A0A946FJI2-F1
#
_entry.id   AF-A0A946FJI2-F1
#
_cell.length_a   1.000
_cell.length_b   1.000
_cell.length_c   1.000
_cell.angle_alpha   90.00
_cell.angle_beta   90.00
_cell.angle_gamma   90.00
#
_symmetry.space_group_name_H-M   'P 1'
#
loop_
_entity.id
_entity.type
_entity.pdbx_description
1 polymer ?
#
loop_
_entity_poly.entity_id
_entity_poly.type
_entity_poly.pdbx_seq_one_letter_code
_entity_poly.pdbx_strand_id
1 'polypeptide(L)' 'MLDVIEVLSELFITRGLPKHIRSDNGLEFISRAIRQWLNNLEVGPLFIEPGSP' A
#
# COMPACT_ATOMS: atom_id res chain seq x y z
N MET A 1 -15.73 7.07 7.96
CA MET A 1 -14.29 7.27 7.72
C MET A 1 -13.86 6.01 6.99
N LEU A 2 -13.49 6.11 5.72
CA LEU A 2 -13.12 4.94 4.91
C LEU A 2 -11.76 4.42 5.37
N ASP A 3 -11.61 3.11 5.47
CA ASP A 3 -10.32 2.48 5.80
C ASP A 3 -9.36 2.62 4.61
N VAL A 4 -8.05 2.69 4.87
CA VAL A 4 -7.03 2.81 3.81
C VAL A 4 -7.13 1.65 2.80
N ILE A 5 -7.51 0.45 3.24
CA ILE A 5 -7.73 -0.69 2.35
C ILE A 5 -8.88 -0.44 1.38
N GLU A 6 -9.97 0.20 1.83
CA GLU A 6 -11.13 0.50 0.96
C GLU A 6 -10.73 1.48 -0.15
N VAL A 7 -10.01 2.54 0.21
CA VAL A 7 -9.53 3.56 -0.75
C VAL A 7 -8.56 2.95 -1.76
N LEU A 8 -7.61 2.12 -1.31
CA LEU A 8 -6.67 1.45 -2.20
C LEU A 8 -7.38 0.41 -3.10
N SER A 9 -8.40 -0.28 -2.57
CA SER A 9 -9.20 -1.23 -3.35
C SER A 9 -9.92 -0.54 -4.50
N GLU A 10 -10.60 0.58 -4.24
CA GLU A 10 -11.28 1.36 -5.28
C GLU A 10 -10.29 1.90 -6.32
N LEU A 11 -9.12 2.37 -5.87
CA LEU A 11 -8.06 2.84 -6.76
C LEU A 11 -7.55 1.72 -7.67
N PHE A 12 -7.33 0.51 -7.15
CA PHE A 12 -6.82 -0.63 -7.94
C PHE A 12 -7.86 -1.17 -8.91
N ILE A 13 -9.14 -1.16 -8.55
CA ILE A 13 -10.22 -1.52 -9.47
C ILE A 13 -10.27 -0.53 -10.64
N THR A 14 -10.13 0.76 -10.34
CA THR A 14 -10.29 1.82 -11.34
C THR A 14 -9.05 1.97 -12.23
N ARG A 15 -7.84 1.72 -11.70
CA ARG A 15 -6.57 1.99 -12.38
C ARG A 15 -5.76 0.72 -12.73
N GLY A 16 -6.20 -0.44 -12.26
CA GLY A 16 -5.44 -1.68 -12.30
C GLY A 16 -4.48 -1.83 -11.12
N LEU A 17 -3.99 -3.05 -10.92
CA LEU A 17 -3.03 -3.37 -9.86
C LEU A 17 -1.66 -2.73 -10.16
N PRO A 18 -1.09 -1.93 -9.22
CA PRO A 18 0.24 -1.38 -9.41
C PRO A 18 1.30 -2.46 -9.22
N LYS A 19 2.44 -2.32 -9.91
CA LYS A 19 3.62 -3.19 -9.65
C LYS A 19 4.33 -2.84 -8.34
N HIS A 20 4.27 -1.57 -7.92
CA HIS A 20 4.95 -1.07 -6.71
C HIS A 20 4.13 0.07 -6.09
N ILE A 21 4.21 0.19 -4.77
CA ILE A 21 3.60 1.30 -4.02
C ILE A 21 4.69 1.95 -3.18
N ARG A 22 4.79 3.29 -3.27
CA ARG A 22 5.61 4.10 -2.37
C ARG A 22 4.67 4.78 -1.39
N SER A 23 4.76 4.38 -0.13
CA SER A 23 4.11 5.13 0.96
C SER A 23 5.16 5.74 1.87
N ASP A 24 4.81 6.88 2.47
CA ASP A 24 5.47 7.30 3.70
C ASP A 24 5.15 6.31 4.83
N ASN A 25 5.98 6.29 5.87
CA ASN A 25 5.87 5.36 7.01
C ASN A 25 4.74 5.76 7.97
N GLY A 26 3.59 6.21 7.45
CA GLY A 26 2.40 6.48 8.24
C GLY A 26 1.94 5.24 9.02
N LEU A 27 1.36 5.45 10.20
CA LEU A 27 0.90 4.37 11.09
C LEU A 27 -0.06 3.39 10.39
N GLU A 28 -0.88 3.90 9.47
CA GLU A 28 -1.81 3.11 8.67
C GLU A 28 -1.06 2.11 7.78
N PHE A 29 -0.03 2.57 7.05
CA PHE A 29 0.78 1.73 6.17
C PHE A 29 1.74 0.81 6.92
N ILE A 30 2.18 1.17 8.13
CA ILE A 30 2.92 0.24 9.01
C ILE A 30 2.03 -0.92 9.49
N SER A 31 0.70 -0.76 9.47
CA SER A 31 -0.20 -1.79 9.96
C SER A 31 0.02 -3.15 9.28
N ARG A 32 0.04 -4.21 10.09
CA ARG A 32 0.22 -5.58 9.61
C ARG A 32 -0.87 -5.99 8.61
N ALA A 33 -2.08 -5.45 8.78
CA ALA A 33 -3.23 -5.71 7.91
C ALA A 33 -2.98 -5.22 6.48
N ILE A 34 -2.54 -3.96 6.31
CA ILE A 34 -2.24 -3.40 4.97
C ILE A 34 -1.07 -4.14 4.31
N ARG A 35 -0.03 -4.47 5.08
CA ARG A 35 1.11 -5.26 4.58
C ARG A 35 0.69 -6.65 4.10
N GLN A 36 -0.13 -7.36 4.87
CA GLN A 36 -0.64 -8.67 4.45
C GLN A 36 -1.54 -8.57 3.22
N TRP A 37 -2.43 -7.57 3.20
CA TRP A 37 -3.32 -7.34 2.07
C TRP A 37 -2.55 -7.10 0.76
N LEU A 38 -1.50 -6.28 0.80
CA LEU A 38 -0.68 -5.97 -0.39
C LEU A 38 0.20 -7.14 -0.83
N ASN A 39 0.72 -7.93 0.12
CA ASN A 39 1.43 -9.17 -0.20
C ASN A 39 0.53 -10.19 -0.92
N ASN A 40 -0.74 -10.30 -0.52
CA ASN A 40 -1.70 -11.20 -1.15
C ASN A 40 -2.03 -10.79 -2.59
N LEU A 41 -1.85 -9.52 -2.94
CA LEU A 41 -2.06 -8.97 -4.28
C LEU A 41 -0.80 -9.01 -5.15
N GLU A 42 0.30 -9.61 -4.65
CA GLU A 42 1.60 -9.66 -5.32
C GLU A 42 2.14 -8.26 -5.70
N VAL A 43 1.72 -7.22 -4.98
CA VAL A 43 2.20 -5.85 -5.17
C VAL A 43 3.57 -5.72 -4.51
N GLY A 44 4.59 -5.37 -5.31
CA GLY A 44 5.99 -5.23 -4.88
C GLY A 44 6.19 -4.17 -3.78
N PRO A 45 7.38 -4.18 -3.13
CA PRO A 45 7.56 -3.69 -1.77
C PRO A 45 7.06 -2.26 -1.52
N LEU A 46 6.30 -2.12 -0.43
CA LEU A 46 5.58 -0.91 0.00
C LEU A 46 6.46 0.21 0.57
N PHE A 47 7.67 -0.15 1.00
CA PHE A 47 8.48 0.67 1.88
C PHE A 47 9.79 0.96 1.21
N ILE A 48 10.05 2.25 1.06
CA ILE A 48 11.39 2.73 0.79
C ILE A 48 12.01 3.04 2.13
N GLU A 49 13.27 2.64 2.33
CA GLU A 49 14.03 3.06 3.50
C GLU A 49 13.99 4.59 3.63
N PRO A 50 13.81 5.13 4.85
CA PRO A 50 13.85 6.57 5.04
C PRO A 50 15.26 7.08 4.73
N GLY A 51 15.37 7.81 3.61
CA GLY A 51 16.51 8.67 3.33
C GLY A 51 17.58 8.10 2.40
N SER A 52 17.47 8.44 1.12
CA SER A 52 18.52 9.18 0.42
C SER A 52 17.88 9.93 -0.77
N PRO A 53 18.33 11.17 -1.05
CA PRO A 53 17.67 12.12 -1.96
C PRO A 53 17.50 11.61 -3.40
#